data_AF-A0A7C1WBZ6-F1
#
_entry.id   AF-A0A7C1WBZ6-F1
#
_cell.length_a   1.000
_cell.length_b   1.000
_cell.length_c   1.000
_cell.angle_alpha   90.00
_cell.angle_beta   90.00
_cell.angle_gamma   90.00
#
_symmetry.space_group_name_H-M   'P 1'
#
loop_
_entity.id
_entity.type
_entity.pdbx_description
1 polymer ?
#
loop_
_entity_poly.entity_id
_entity_poly.type
_entity_poly.pdbx_seq_one_letter_code
_entity_poly.pdbx_strand_id
1 'polypeptide(L)'
;MKNPFAVLGITPQIVARMDNEALYNLVRACYRALQQAHHPDKLRKQTETARRKSTERATEINLAYEKLNWAKDPYSFLLHKERYLKAPRREEKKLRDLQTVLETFIDKQREMADSFWQYLGYSQEQAARSDTCSCLKMPASITLGIIDVAMRQNVRSEGWVPGLGYKEIRFDENSQMYYRLSRQRKFTAVNFIKLIGTIAKDKIDIDALLEKKPLKGVLYIQTQSPVKRSKSSKYLEVLNTIPISEFKWHCLPFLKPDIVEGHYLFSIHRKPSAMDKVFLEGIVSRISKT
;
A
#
# COMPACT_ATOMS: atom_id res chain seq x y z
N MET A 1 14.87 34.74 18.87
CA MET A 1 14.75 35.61 17.68
C MET A 1 14.79 34.77 16.41
N LYS A 2 13.98 35.08 15.40
CA LYS A 2 14.04 34.41 14.09
C LYS A 2 15.37 34.73 13.40
N ASN A 3 15.94 33.77 12.67
CA ASN A 3 17.15 34.01 11.90
C ASN A 3 16.87 35.02 10.76
N PRO A 4 17.74 36.01 10.51
CA PRO A 4 17.55 37.01 9.45
C PRO A 4 17.28 36.41 8.05
N PHE A 5 17.92 35.28 7.69
CA PHE A 5 17.67 34.60 6.41
C PHE A 5 16.22 34.11 6.29
N ALA A 6 15.64 33.62 7.39
CA ALA A 6 14.25 33.17 7.44
C ALA A 6 13.25 34.33 7.33
N VAL A 7 13.59 35.53 7.84
CA VAL A 7 12.73 36.72 7.75
C VAL A 7 12.56 37.15 6.28
N LEU A 8 13.62 36.99 5.49
CA LEU A 8 13.64 37.24 4.04
C LEU A 8 13.10 36.07 3.20
N GLY A 9 12.68 34.96 3.83
CA GLY A 9 12.15 33.79 3.14
C GLY A 9 13.20 32.90 2.46
N ILE A 10 14.48 33.07 2.78
CA ILE A 10 15.56 32.27 2.20
C ILE A 10 15.71 30.98 3.01
N THR A 11 15.59 29.83 2.36
CA THR A 11 15.69 28.53 3.05
C THR A 11 17.16 28.16 3.32
N PRO A 12 17.43 27.35 4.37
CA PRO A 12 18.78 26.89 4.67
C PRO A 12 19.42 26.10 3.53
N GLN A 13 18.63 25.43 2.67
CA GLN A 13 19.18 24.70 1.51
C GLN A 13 19.80 25.65 0.49
N ILE A 14 19.19 26.81 0.29
CA ILE A 14 19.71 27.86 -0.60
C ILE A 14 20.97 28.46 0.03
N VAL A 15 20.93 28.74 1.34
CA VAL A 15 22.09 29.26 2.10
C VAL A 15 23.29 28.30 2.08
N ALA A 16 23.05 26.99 2.08
CA ALA A 16 24.10 25.97 2.05
C ALA A 16 24.76 25.81 0.67
N ARG A 17 23.99 26.02 -0.41
CA ARG A 17 24.43 25.77 -1.79
C ARG A 17 25.09 26.97 -2.46
N MET A 18 24.86 28.17 -1.93
CA MET A 18 25.34 29.40 -2.55
C MET A 18 26.59 29.93 -1.86
N ASP A 19 27.51 30.40 -2.69
CA ASP A 19 28.66 31.20 -2.27
C ASP A 19 28.20 32.51 -1.61
N ASN A 20 29.03 33.07 -0.74
CA ASN A 20 28.64 34.21 0.08
C ASN A 20 28.21 35.44 -0.75
N GLU A 21 28.88 35.68 -1.88
CA GLU A 21 28.57 36.79 -2.78
C GLU A 21 27.23 36.59 -3.51
N ALA A 22 27.00 35.38 -4.05
CA ALA A 22 25.74 35.03 -4.68
C ALA A 22 24.56 35.06 -3.68
N LEU A 23 24.81 34.60 -2.44
CA LEU A 23 23.84 34.64 -1.36
C LEU A 23 23.52 36.08 -0.94
N TYR A 24 24.52 36.97 -0.88
CA TYR A 24 24.29 38.39 -0.58
C TYR A 24 23.49 39.10 -1.68
N ASN A 25 23.76 38.78 -2.95
CA ASN A 25 22.98 39.28 -4.08
C ASN A 25 21.51 38.83 -4.00
N LEU A 26 21.27 37.58 -3.60
CA LEU A 26 19.92 37.07 -3.35
C LEU A 26 19.25 37.81 -2.18
N VAL A 27 19.96 38.03 -1.06
CA VAL A 27 19.47 38.82 0.08
C VAL A 27 19.01 40.21 -0.36
N ARG A 28 19.81 40.90 -1.20
CA ARG A 28 19.49 42.23 -1.73
C ARG A 28 18.25 42.20 -2.65
N ALA A 29 18.11 41.17 -3.48
CA ALA A 29 16.95 40.98 -4.34
C ALA A 29 15.67 40.73 -3.52
N CYS A 30 15.72 39.80 -2.56
CA CYS A 30 14.61 39.49 -1.66
C CYS A 30 14.21 40.71 -0.81
N TYR A 31 15.18 41.44 -0.28
CA TYR A 31 14.94 42.69 0.46
C TYR A 31 14.16 43.70 -0.38
N ARG A 32 14.61 43.98 -1.62
CA ARG A 32 13.94 44.93 -2.52
C ARG A 32 12.52 44.50 -2.85
N ALA A 33 12.32 43.22 -3.17
CA ALA A 33 11.00 42.67 -3.47
C ALA A 33 10.04 42.77 -2.27
N LEU A 34 10.51 42.40 -1.08
CA LEU A 34 9.72 42.45 0.15
C LEU A 34 9.42 43.88 0.61
N GLN A 35 10.38 44.81 0.47
CA GLN A 35 10.13 46.22 0.74
C GLN A 35 9.11 46.80 -0.24
N GLN A 36 9.21 46.48 -1.53
CA GLN A 36 8.21 46.91 -2.51
C GLN A 36 6.82 46.35 -2.23
N ALA A 37 6.69 45.17 -1.62
CA ALA A 37 5.42 44.57 -1.24
C ALA A 37 4.83 45.17 0.04
N HIS A 38 5.67 45.51 1.02
CA HIS A 38 5.26 45.98 2.34
C HIS A 38 5.38 47.50 2.56
N HIS A 39 5.71 48.26 1.51
CA HIS A 39 5.90 49.71 1.57
C HIS A 39 4.65 50.45 2.09
N PRO A 40 4.77 51.38 3.06
CA PRO A 40 3.64 52.08 3.66
C PRO A 40 2.77 52.82 2.63
N ASP A 41 3.37 53.37 1.57
CA ASP A 41 2.65 54.15 0.55
C ASP A 41 1.68 53.31 -0.31
N LYS A 42 1.93 52.01 -0.47
CA LYS A 42 1.05 51.13 -1.27
C LYS A 42 -0.20 50.68 -0.52
N LEU A 43 -0.29 50.97 0.79
CA LEU A 43 -1.33 50.46 1.69
C LEU A 43 -2.37 51.52 2.07
N ARG A 44 -2.39 52.64 1.33
CA ARG A 44 -3.26 53.81 1.54
C ARG A 44 -4.76 53.51 1.51
N LYS A 45 -5.19 52.34 1.03
CA LYS A 45 -6.61 51.89 0.99
C LYS A 45 -6.95 50.76 1.97
N GLN A 46 -6.00 50.26 2.77
CA GLN A 46 -6.25 49.18 3.73
C GLN A 46 -6.69 49.71 5.11
N THR A 47 -7.34 48.83 5.88
CA THR A 47 -7.69 49.03 7.30
C THR A 47 -6.46 49.35 8.16
N GLU A 48 -6.66 50.14 9.21
CA GLU A 48 -5.56 50.62 10.06
C GLU A 48 -4.75 49.49 10.71
N THR A 49 -5.40 48.38 11.06
CA THR A 49 -4.76 47.17 11.58
C THR A 49 -3.83 46.50 10.57
N ALA A 50 -4.18 46.50 9.28
CA ALA A 50 -3.36 45.93 8.22
C ALA A 50 -2.14 46.83 7.92
N ARG A 51 -2.29 48.15 8.00
CA ARG A 51 -1.17 49.10 7.89
C ARG A 51 -0.12 48.88 8.98
N ARG A 52 -0.56 48.78 10.25
CA ARG A 52 0.35 48.53 11.39
C ARG A 52 1.15 47.23 11.20
N LYS A 53 0.47 46.14 10.82
CA LYS A 53 1.14 44.85 10.54
C LYS A 53 2.16 44.95 9.40
N SER A 54 1.87 45.71 8.34
CA SER A 54 2.82 45.87 7.24
C SER A 54 3.99 46.77 7.61
N THR A 55 3.78 47.82 8.41
CA THR A 55 4.88 48.65 8.91
C THR A 55 5.78 47.87 9.86
N GLU A 56 5.23 47.04 10.75
CA GLU A 56 5.99 46.12 11.58
C GLU A 56 6.78 45.11 10.74
N ARG A 57 6.17 44.60 9.66
CA ARG A 57 6.86 43.69 8.76
C ARG A 57 8.00 44.38 8.01
N ALA A 58 7.80 45.61 7.55
CA ALA A 58 8.82 46.40 6.87
C ALA A 58 10.01 46.71 7.79
N THR A 59 9.76 47.02 9.08
CA THR A 59 10.84 47.23 10.06
C THR A 59 11.59 45.94 10.36
N GLU A 60 10.89 44.81 10.49
CA GLU A 60 11.54 43.48 10.62
C GLU A 60 12.44 43.16 9.43
N ILE A 61 11.98 43.44 8.20
CA ILE A 61 12.74 43.23 6.97
C ILE A 61 13.99 44.11 6.94
N ASN A 62 13.88 45.38 7.33
CA ASN A 62 15.03 46.30 7.40
C ASN A 62 16.08 45.82 8.41
N LEU A 63 15.65 45.43 9.62
CA LEU A 63 16.54 44.90 10.65
C LEU A 63 17.22 43.59 10.22
N ALA A 64 16.51 42.74 9.47
CA ALA A 64 17.09 41.52 8.92
C ALA A 64 18.14 41.83 7.83
N TYR A 65 17.88 42.79 6.95
CA TYR A 65 18.84 43.21 5.92
C TYR A 65 20.10 43.82 6.51
N GLU A 66 19.99 44.71 7.50
CA GLU A 66 21.16 45.31 8.17
C GLU A 66 22.07 44.24 8.79
N LYS A 67 21.50 43.21 9.42
CA LYS A 67 22.26 42.08 9.99
C LYS A 67 22.91 41.18 8.95
N LEU A 68 22.40 41.18 7.72
CA LEU A 68 22.88 40.40 6.58
C LEU A 68 23.64 41.26 5.56
N ASN A 69 24.04 42.46 5.93
CA ASN A 69 24.77 43.35 5.04
C ASN A 69 26.24 42.93 4.95
N TRP A 70 26.57 42.06 4.01
CA TRP A 70 27.93 41.57 3.76
C TRP A 70 28.93 42.71 3.55
N ALA A 71 28.53 43.79 2.87
CA ALA A 71 29.40 44.91 2.57
C ALA A 71 29.73 45.76 3.81
N LYS A 72 28.90 45.71 4.86
CA LYS A 72 29.04 46.51 6.09
C LYS A 72 29.63 45.69 7.23
N ASP A 73 29.17 44.45 7.40
CA ASP A 73 29.63 43.53 8.45
C ASP A 73 29.64 42.08 7.94
N PRO A 74 30.78 41.63 7.37
CA PRO A 74 30.95 40.24 6.93
C PRO A 74 30.85 39.22 8.08
N TYR A 75 31.24 39.60 9.30
CA TYR A 75 31.30 38.69 10.45
C TYR A 75 29.89 38.34 10.94
N SER A 76 29.00 39.34 11.07
CA SER A 76 27.59 39.11 11.40
C SER A 76 26.91 38.20 10.37
N PHE A 77 27.20 38.38 9.08
CA PHE A 77 26.66 37.54 8.02
C PHE A 77 27.06 36.07 8.16
N LEU A 78 28.36 35.79 8.37
CA LEU A 78 28.86 34.42 8.55
C LEU A 78 28.30 33.77 9.80
N LEU A 79 28.25 34.50 10.92
CA LEU A 79 27.68 34.03 12.18
C LEU A 79 26.21 33.61 12.00
N HIS A 80 25.43 34.42 11.28
CA HIS A 80 24.02 34.11 11.02
C HIS A 80 23.86 32.97 10.03
N LYS A 81 24.75 32.82 9.05
CA LYS A 81 24.78 31.69 8.09
C LYS A 81 25.07 30.39 8.82
N GLU A 82 26.12 30.35 9.63
CA GLU A 82 26.51 29.17 10.41
C GLU A 82 25.43 28.76 11.41
N ARG A 83 24.86 29.71 12.16
CA ARG A 83 23.74 29.43 13.08
C ARG A 83 22.49 28.93 12.35
N TYR A 84 22.24 29.37 11.12
CA TYR A 84 21.09 28.91 10.35
C TYR A 84 21.25 27.48 9.85
N LEU A 85 22.49 27.08 9.55
CA LEU A 85 22.83 25.75 9.08
C LEU A 85 22.96 24.73 10.22
N LYS A 86 23.40 25.14 11.42
CA LYS A 86 23.55 24.27 12.59
C LYS A 86 22.24 23.92 13.32
N ALA A 87 21.16 24.67 13.09
CA ALA A 87 19.90 24.42 13.81
C ALA A 87 19.21 23.16 13.26
N PRO A 88 19.09 22.06 14.04
CA PRO A 88 18.33 20.89 13.61
C PRO A 88 16.88 21.31 13.38
N ARG A 89 16.36 21.09 12.18
CA ARG A 89 15.01 21.56 11.84
C ARG A 89 14.02 20.83 12.74
N ARG A 90 13.15 21.57 13.44
CA ARG A 90 11.96 20.99 14.08
C ARG A 90 11.19 20.11 13.10
N GLU A 91 11.22 20.43 11.81
CA GLU A 91 10.63 19.66 10.72
C GLU A 91 11.38 18.36 10.42
N GLU A 92 12.72 18.34 10.43
CA GLU A 92 13.50 17.11 10.26
C GLU A 92 13.37 16.19 11.46
N LYS A 93 13.22 16.76 12.66
CA LYS A 93 12.87 15.98 13.86
C LYS A 93 11.48 15.38 13.71
N LYS A 94 10.48 16.19 13.33
CA LYS A 94 9.12 15.70 13.05
C LYS A 94 9.09 14.62 11.96
N LEU A 95 9.88 14.76 10.90
CA LEU A 95 9.97 13.75 9.84
C LEU A 95 10.53 12.44 10.38
N ARG A 96 11.60 12.50 11.18
CA ARG A 96 12.15 11.31 11.85
C ARG A 96 11.15 10.70 12.82
N ASP A 97 10.52 11.51 13.66
CA ASP A 97 9.50 11.05 14.60
C ASP A 97 8.33 10.37 13.87
N LEU A 98 7.86 10.94 12.75
CA LEU A 98 6.81 10.35 11.92
C LEU A 98 7.25 9.04 11.25
N GLN A 99 8.49 8.95 10.79
CA GLN A 99 9.05 7.72 10.23
C GLN A 99 9.09 6.60 11.28
N THR A 100 9.57 6.89 12.49
CA THR A 100 9.58 5.91 13.59
C THR A 100 8.17 5.47 13.96
N VAL A 101 7.21 6.40 14.02
CA VAL A 101 5.80 6.04 14.26
C VAL A 101 5.26 5.11 13.17
N LEU A 102 5.57 5.40 11.90
CA LEU A 102 5.13 4.57 10.77
C LEU A 102 5.75 3.16 10.84
N GLU A 103 7.04 3.04 11.14
CA GLU A 103 7.72 1.76 11.33
C GLU A 103 7.06 0.95 12.46
N THR A 104 6.84 1.57 13.62
CA THR A 104 6.16 0.88 14.74
C THR A 104 4.75 0.43 14.40
N PHE A 105 4.04 1.18 13.54
CA PHE A 105 2.70 0.81 13.10
C PHE A 105 2.73 -0.40 12.15
N ILE A 106 3.68 -0.41 11.21
CA ILE A 106 3.91 -1.55 10.31
C ILE A 106 4.25 -2.81 11.10
N ASP A 107 5.13 -2.70 12.10
CA ASP A 107 5.52 -3.85 12.93
C ASP A 107 4.34 -4.40 13.72
N LYS A 108 3.53 -3.53 14.34
CA LYS A 108 2.29 -3.95 15.01
C LYS A 108 1.30 -4.60 14.04
N GLN A 109 1.18 -4.08 12.83
CA GLN A 109 0.31 -4.67 11.80
C GLN A 109 0.77 -6.07 11.44
N ARG A 110 2.09 -6.28 11.29
CA ARG A 110 2.68 -7.61 11.04
C ARG A 110 2.42 -8.57 12.19
N GLU A 111 2.65 -8.13 13.43
CA GLU A 111 2.41 -8.93 14.63
C GLU A 111 0.94 -9.34 14.76
N MET A 112 0.00 -8.43 14.49
CA MET A 112 -1.43 -8.75 14.48
C MET A 112 -1.80 -9.71 13.34
N ALA A 113 -1.24 -9.52 12.15
CA ALA A 113 -1.48 -10.41 11.01
C ALA A 113 -0.96 -11.83 11.28
N ASP A 114 0.22 -11.93 11.91
CA ASP A 114 0.80 -13.21 12.34
C ASP A 114 -0.04 -13.87 13.44
N SER A 115 -0.45 -13.10 14.45
CA SER A 115 -1.30 -13.59 15.54
C SER A 115 -2.67 -14.06 15.04
N PHE A 116 -3.28 -13.31 14.11
CA PHE A 116 -4.55 -13.69 13.50
C PHE A 116 -4.40 -14.91 12.58
N TRP A 117 -3.30 -14.99 11.81
CA TRP A 117 -3.00 -16.17 11.01
C TRP A 117 -2.79 -17.42 11.86
N GLN A 118 -2.04 -17.27 12.96
CA GLN A 118 -1.89 -18.30 13.97
C GLN A 118 -3.26 -18.69 14.52
N TYR A 119 -4.14 -17.75 14.86
CA TYR A 119 -5.51 -18.07 15.28
C TYR A 119 -6.30 -18.86 14.22
N LEU A 120 -6.21 -18.50 12.93
CA LEU A 120 -6.82 -19.28 11.83
C LEU A 120 -6.26 -20.71 11.75
N GLY A 121 -4.99 -20.92 12.13
CA GLY A 121 -4.33 -22.21 12.25
C GLY A 121 -4.66 -23.00 13.53
N TYR A 122 -4.56 -22.38 14.71
CA TYR A 122 -4.70 -22.97 16.06
C TYR A 122 -6.16 -23.27 16.45
N SER A 123 -7.15 -22.51 15.96
CA SER A 123 -8.59 -22.82 16.08
C SER A 123 -8.91 -24.26 15.60
N GLN A 124 -7.99 -24.90 14.87
CA GLN A 124 -8.13 -26.23 14.29
C GLN A 124 -7.73 -27.40 15.22
N GLU A 125 -6.79 -27.23 16.15
CA GLU A 125 -6.43 -28.32 17.10
C GLU A 125 -7.46 -28.44 18.23
N GLN A 126 -8.10 -27.32 18.59
CA GLN A 126 -9.10 -27.27 19.65
C GLN A 126 -10.53 -27.55 19.16
N ALA A 127 -10.85 -27.33 17.88
CA ALA A 127 -12.17 -27.70 17.33
C ALA A 127 -12.43 -29.23 17.33
N ALA A 128 -11.41 -30.06 17.53
CA ALA A 128 -11.58 -31.48 17.80
C ALA A 128 -11.95 -31.78 19.27
N ARG A 129 -11.95 -30.78 20.15
CA ARG A 129 -12.16 -30.91 21.60
C ARG A 129 -13.20 -29.94 22.20
N SER A 130 -13.62 -28.89 21.51
CA SER A 130 -14.76 -28.06 21.93
C SER A 130 -15.54 -27.45 20.76
N ASP A 131 -16.87 -27.41 20.91
CA ASP A 131 -17.88 -26.90 19.96
C ASP A 131 -17.87 -25.37 19.78
N THR A 132 -16.84 -24.68 20.28
CA THR A 132 -16.83 -23.22 20.29
C THR A 132 -15.61 -22.71 19.55
N CYS A 133 -15.88 -22.08 18.40
CA CYS A 133 -15.03 -21.13 17.68
C CYS A 133 -14.24 -21.70 16.48
N SER A 134 -14.97 -22.04 15.40
CA SER A 134 -14.43 -21.99 14.04
C SER A 134 -14.58 -20.56 13.48
N CYS A 135 -13.51 -20.00 12.93
CA CYS A 135 -13.47 -18.66 12.33
C CYS A 135 -14.45 -18.44 11.17
N LEU A 136 -15.00 -19.52 10.62
CA LEU A 136 -16.15 -19.55 9.71
C LEU A 136 -17.10 -20.60 10.26
N LYS A 137 -18.35 -20.24 10.54
CA LYS A 137 -19.41 -21.25 10.65
C LYS A 137 -19.58 -21.82 9.26
N MET A 138 -19.19 -23.07 9.06
CA MET A 138 -19.39 -23.71 7.76
C MET A 138 -20.89 -23.71 7.48
N PRO A 139 -21.31 -23.25 6.30
CA PRO A 139 -22.72 -23.21 5.99
C PRO A 139 -23.22 -24.64 5.81
N ALA A 140 -24.40 -24.93 6.33
CA ALA A 140 -25.09 -26.21 6.12
C ALA A 140 -26.08 -26.09 4.96
N SER A 141 -26.24 -27.17 4.21
CA SER A 141 -27.26 -27.31 3.16
C SER A 141 -27.22 -26.19 2.11
N ILE A 142 -26.03 -25.86 1.62
CA ILE A 142 -25.87 -24.93 0.47
C ILE A 142 -24.97 -25.51 -0.62
N THR A 143 -25.20 -25.09 -1.85
CA THR A 143 -24.33 -25.33 -3.00
C THR A 143 -23.83 -24.00 -3.56
N LEU A 144 -22.51 -23.87 -3.66
CA LEU A 144 -21.79 -22.75 -4.22
C LEU A 144 -21.39 -23.05 -5.66
N GLY A 145 -21.76 -22.17 -6.60
CA GLY A 145 -21.19 -22.14 -7.93
C GLY A 145 -19.97 -21.23 -7.95
N ILE A 146 -18.81 -21.74 -8.37
CA ILE A 146 -17.53 -21.04 -8.31
C ILE A 146 -16.92 -20.92 -9.70
N ILE A 147 -16.46 -19.72 -10.01
CA ILE A 147 -15.72 -19.40 -11.21
C ILE A 147 -14.23 -19.33 -10.88
N ASP A 148 -13.46 -20.26 -11.44
CA ASP A 148 -12.01 -20.33 -11.28
C ASP A 148 -11.31 -19.20 -12.06
N VAL A 149 -10.59 -18.34 -11.33
CA VAL A 149 -9.95 -17.14 -11.87
C VAL A 149 -8.68 -17.48 -12.64
N ALA A 150 -7.79 -18.30 -12.07
CA ALA A 150 -6.54 -18.67 -12.74
C ALA A 150 -6.80 -19.47 -14.02
N MET A 151 -7.77 -20.40 -14.00
CA MET A 151 -8.18 -21.13 -15.20
C MET A 151 -8.69 -20.20 -16.29
N ARG A 152 -9.49 -19.17 -15.94
CA ARG A 152 -9.96 -18.19 -16.93
C ARG A 152 -8.82 -17.39 -17.54
N GLN A 153 -7.80 -17.05 -16.77
CA GLN A 153 -6.61 -16.37 -17.30
C GLN A 153 -5.82 -17.26 -18.24
N ASN A 154 -5.61 -18.52 -17.86
CA ASN A 154 -4.86 -19.49 -18.68
C ASN A 154 -5.59 -19.86 -19.98
N VAL A 155 -6.93 -19.98 -19.96
CA VAL A 155 -7.72 -20.36 -21.14
C VAL A 155 -7.92 -19.19 -22.12
N ARG A 156 -7.89 -17.94 -21.65
CA ARG A 156 -7.88 -16.75 -22.54
C ARG A 156 -6.73 -16.78 -23.55
N SER A 157 -5.63 -17.46 -23.23
CA SER A 157 -4.50 -17.67 -24.16
C SER A 157 -4.72 -18.76 -25.22
N GLU A 158 -5.61 -19.73 -24.99
CA GLU A 158 -5.67 -20.99 -25.78
C GLU A 158 -7.04 -21.28 -26.43
N GLY A 159 -8.03 -20.40 -26.30
CA GLY A 159 -9.34 -20.52 -26.94
C GLY A 159 -10.47 -20.87 -25.96
N TRP A 160 -11.62 -20.22 -26.13
CA TRP A 160 -12.74 -20.32 -25.18
C TRP A 160 -13.53 -21.60 -25.41
N VAL A 161 -13.57 -22.48 -24.40
CA VAL A 161 -14.51 -23.62 -24.36
C VAL A 161 -15.57 -23.34 -23.28
N PRO A 162 -16.87 -23.41 -23.60
CA PRO A 162 -17.95 -23.20 -22.63
C PRO A 162 -17.86 -24.19 -21.46
N GLY A 163 -17.98 -23.67 -20.22
CA GLY A 163 -17.97 -24.49 -19.00
C GLY A 163 -16.59 -24.80 -18.40
N LEU A 164 -15.48 -24.45 -19.09
CA LEU A 164 -14.14 -24.58 -18.53
C LEU A 164 -13.91 -23.56 -17.41
N GLY A 165 -13.50 -24.04 -16.23
CA GLY A 165 -13.25 -23.19 -15.05
C GLY A 165 -14.48 -22.94 -14.17
N TYR A 166 -15.58 -23.67 -14.35
CA TYR A 166 -16.70 -23.67 -13.39
C TYR A 166 -16.59 -24.86 -12.44
N LYS A 167 -16.62 -24.61 -11.14
CA LYS A 167 -16.55 -25.62 -10.08
C LYS A 167 -17.75 -25.44 -9.17
N GLU A 168 -18.13 -26.50 -8.47
CA GLU A 168 -19.14 -26.41 -7.42
C GLU A 168 -18.61 -26.95 -6.10
N ILE A 169 -18.99 -26.27 -5.02
CA ILE A 169 -18.79 -26.73 -3.66
C ILE A 169 -20.15 -26.95 -3.03
N ARG A 170 -20.44 -28.15 -2.56
CA ARG A 170 -21.67 -28.47 -1.83
C ARG A 170 -21.34 -28.70 -0.37
N PHE A 171 -22.19 -28.17 0.49
CA PHE A 171 -22.24 -28.48 1.91
C PHE A 171 -23.51 -29.27 2.20
N ASP A 172 -23.36 -30.39 2.89
CA ASP A 172 -24.50 -31.16 3.39
C ASP A 172 -25.07 -30.55 4.68
N GLU A 173 -26.07 -31.21 5.26
CA GLU A 173 -26.69 -30.82 6.53
C GLU A 173 -25.70 -30.84 7.71
N ASN A 174 -24.67 -31.69 7.62
CA ASN A 174 -23.60 -31.82 8.61
C ASN A 174 -22.41 -30.90 8.32
N SER A 175 -22.56 -29.95 7.38
CA SER A 175 -21.50 -29.04 6.93
C SER A 175 -20.25 -29.76 6.35
N GLN A 176 -20.39 -31.01 5.91
CA GLN A 176 -19.36 -31.70 5.15
C GLN A 176 -19.29 -31.13 3.74
N MET A 177 -18.06 -30.90 3.29
CA MET A 177 -17.79 -30.25 2.02
C MET A 177 -17.51 -31.26 0.91
N TYR A 178 -18.13 -31.04 -0.23
CA TYR A 178 -17.94 -31.84 -1.43
C TYR A 178 -17.61 -30.95 -2.63
N TYR A 179 -16.67 -31.38 -3.47
CA TYR A 179 -16.29 -30.69 -4.69
C TYR A 179 -16.81 -31.40 -5.93
N ARG A 180 -17.20 -30.61 -6.93
CA ARG A 180 -17.45 -31.06 -8.30
C ARG A 180 -16.72 -30.16 -9.28
N LEU A 181 -15.70 -30.70 -9.95
CA LEU A 181 -14.97 -30.00 -11.01
C LEU A 181 -15.75 -30.04 -12.34
N SER A 182 -15.48 -29.14 -13.27
CA SER A 182 -16.25 -28.99 -14.53
C SER A 182 -16.39 -30.27 -15.36
N ARG A 183 -15.44 -31.23 -15.22
CA ARG A 183 -15.44 -32.50 -15.96
C ARG A 183 -15.95 -33.71 -15.15
N GLN A 184 -16.28 -33.51 -13.88
CA GLN A 184 -16.71 -34.58 -12.99
C GLN A 184 -18.23 -34.60 -12.86
N ARG A 185 -18.84 -35.78 -13.04
CA ARG A 185 -20.29 -35.96 -12.88
C ARG A 185 -20.72 -36.04 -11.41
N LYS A 186 -19.85 -36.57 -10.55
CA LYS A 186 -20.12 -36.84 -9.13
C LYS A 186 -19.37 -35.87 -8.23
N PHE A 187 -19.96 -35.59 -7.08
CA PHE A 187 -19.33 -34.87 -5.99
C PHE A 187 -18.31 -35.77 -5.27
N THR A 188 -17.17 -35.21 -4.91
CA THR A 188 -16.11 -35.89 -4.13
C THR A 188 -15.99 -35.21 -2.77
N ALA A 189 -16.01 -35.99 -1.69
CA ALA A 189 -15.83 -35.45 -0.34
C ALA A 189 -14.42 -34.88 -0.16
N VAL A 190 -14.31 -33.71 0.46
CA VAL A 190 -13.04 -33.03 0.70
C VAL A 190 -12.94 -32.59 2.15
N ASN A 191 -12.03 -33.23 2.88
CA ASN A 191 -11.76 -32.98 4.30
C ASN A 191 -10.45 -32.20 4.54
N PHE A 192 -9.64 -31.99 3.50
CA PHE A 192 -8.35 -31.33 3.60
C PHE A 192 -8.39 -29.84 3.27
N ILE A 193 -9.52 -29.30 2.81
CA ILE A 193 -9.69 -27.88 2.48
C ILE A 193 -10.49 -27.20 3.59
N LYS A 194 -9.99 -26.07 4.07
CA LYS A 194 -10.68 -25.19 5.02
C LYS A 194 -10.91 -23.85 4.36
N LEU A 195 -12.16 -23.44 4.17
CA LEU A 195 -12.47 -22.09 3.73
C LEU A 195 -12.11 -21.09 4.84
N ILE A 196 -11.55 -19.95 4.47
CA ILE A 196 -11.12 -18.90 5.43
C ILE A 196 -11.89 -17.59 5.28
N GLY A 197 -12.53 -17.36 4.14
CA GLY A 197 -13.42 -16.22 3.98
C GLY A 197 -13.51 -15.72 2.54
N THR A 198 -14.19 -14.59 2.38
CA THR A 198 -14.29 -13.90 1.10
C THR A 198 -13.75 -12.48 1.13
N ILE A 199 -13.32 -11.99 -0.04
CA ILE A 199 -12.89 -10.60 -0.26
C ILE A 199 -13.64 -10.04 -1.48
N ALA A 200 -14.15 -8.82 -1.35
CA ALA A 200 -14.82 -8.13 -2.44
C ALA A 200 -13.84 -7.83 -3.59
N LYS A 201 -14.31 -7.98 -4.84
CA LYS A 201 -13.46 -7.86 -6.04
C LYS A 201 -12.83 -6.48 -6.23
N ASP A 202 -13.48 -5.44 -5.73
CA ASP A 202 -13.05 -4.06 -5.82
C ASP A 202 -11.92 -3.71 -4.83
N LYS A 203 -11.63 -4.59 -3.86
CA LYS A 203 -10.64 -4.33 -2.81
C LYS A 203 -9.24 -4.79 -3.14
N ILE A 204 -9.09 -5.77 -4.03
CA ILE A 204 -7.80 -6.38 -4.34
C ILE A 204 -7.65 -6.64 -5.84
N ASP A 205 -6.44 -6.40 -6.35
CA ASP A 205 -6.03 -6.87 -7.67
C ASP A 205 -5.49 -8.30 -7.55
N ILE A 206 -6.39 -9.28 -7.66
CA ILE A 206 -6.06 -10.69 -7.45
C ILE A 206 -5.06 -11.20 -8.49
N ASP A 207 -5.10 -10.68 -9.72
CA ASP A 207 -4.29 -11.15 -10.85
C ASP A 207 -2.79 -10.86 -10.65
N ALA A 208 -2.49 -9.82 -9.86
CA ALA A 208 -1.13 -9.47 -9.46
C ALA A 208 -0.59 -10.39 -8.34
N LEU A 209 -1.46 -10.94 -7.49
CA LEU A 209 -1.10 -11.71 -6.30
C LEU A 209 -0.97 -13.22 -6.55
N LEU A 210 -1.59 -13.73 -7.62
CA LEU A 210 -1.52 -15.14 -7.98
C LEU A 210 -0.12 -15.55 -8.47
N GLU A 211 0.36 -16.69 -7.99
CA GLU A 211 1.65 -17.26 -8.42
C GLU A 211 1.65 -17.61 -9.91
N LYS A 212 2.79 -17.37 -10.56
CA LYS A 212 2.99 -17.62 -11.99
C LYS A 212 4.15 -18.60 -12.15
N LYS A 213 3.94 -19.69 -12.88
CA LYS A 213 4.98 -20.67 -13.19
C LYS A 213 5.23 -20.74 -14.69
N PRO A 214 6.48 -20.94 -15.12
CA PRO A 214 6.75 -21.17 -16.54
C PRO A 214 6.05 -22.45 -17.01
N LEU A 215 5.44 -22.39 -18.19
CA LEU A 215 4.84 -23.55 -18.85
C LEU A 215 5.91 -24.63 -19.10
N LYS A 216 5.63 -25.86 -18.65
CA LYS A 216 6.53 -27.00 -18.87
C LYS A 216 6.61 -27.30 -20.38
N GLY A 217 7.78 -27.03 -20.97
CA GLY A 217 8.04 -27.24 -22.41
C GLY A 217 8.69 -26.04 -23.13
N VAL A 218 8.73 -24.86 -22.53
CA VAL A 218 9.29 -23.64 -23.18
C VAL A 218 10.77 -23.39 -22.84
N LEU A 219 11.43 -24.29 -22.12
CA LEU A 219 12.85 -24.14 -21.74
C LEU A 219 13.85 -24.36 -22.89
N TYR A 220 13.39 -24.62 -24.13
CA TYR A 220 14.27 -24.90 -25.28
C TYR A 220 14.47 -23.76 -26.28
N ILE A 221 13.97 -22.55 -26.02
CA ILE A 221 14.22 -21.39 -26.90
C ILE A 221 15.05 -20.36 -26.13
N GLN A 222 16.26 -20.75 -25.76
CA GLN A 222 17.31 -19.85 -25.25
C GLN A 222 18.45 -19.74 -26.25
N THR A 223 18.13 -19.50 -27.52
CA THR A 223 19.07 -18.85 -28.43
C THR A 223 18.29 -17.89 -29.34
N GLN A 224 18.79 -16.66 -29.38
CA GLN A 224 18.48 -15.59 -30.33
C GLN A 224 17.43 -14.52 -29.90
N SER A 225 18.02 -13.40 -29.46
CA SER A 225 17.60 -11.99 -29.64
C SER A 225 16.58 -11.35 -28.66
N PRO A 226 16.82 -10.09 -28.22
CA PRO A 226 15.98 -9.39 -27.27
C PRO A 226 14.81 -8.71 -28.01
N VAL A 227 13.67 -9.40 -28.11
CA VAL A 227 12.46 -8.77 -28.64
C VAL A 227 11.83 -7.89 -27.56
N LYS A 228 11.83 -6.59 -27.85
CA LYS A 228 11.21 -5.52 -27.06
C LYS A 228 9.72 -5.80 -26.81
N ARG A 229 9.36 -5.85 -25.52
CA ARG A 229 8.05 -5.50 -24.90
C ARG A 229 6.78 -5.65 -25.76
N SER A 230 6.10 -6.79 -25.63
CA SER A 230 4.71 -6.92 -25.13
C SER A 230 4.26 -8.37 -25.34
N LYS A 231 3.44 -8.93 -24.42
CA LYS A 231 2.94 -10.33 -24.35
C LYS A 231 3.80 -11.32 -23.53
N SER A 232 4.10 -10.99 -22.27
CA SER A 232 4.69 -11.94 -21.30
C SER A 232 3.73 -13.06 -20.84
N SER A 233 2.44 -12.96 -21.12
CA SER A 233 1.41 -13.91 -20.67
C SER A 233 1.43 -15.27 -21.40
N LYS A 234 2.17 -15.43 -22.50
CA LYS A 234 2.15 -16.68 -23.29
C LYS A 234 3.01 -17.80 -22.72
N TYR A 235 3.85 -17.51 -21.74
CA TYR A 235 4.86 -18.45 -21.23
C TYR A 235 4.71 -18.77 -19.75
N LEU A 236 3.72 -18.17 -19.10
CA LEU A 236 3.47 -18.32 -17.67
C LEU A 236 2.05 -18.87 -17.45
N GLU A 237 1.97 -20.00 -16.76
CA GLU A 237 0.75 -20.56 -16.19
C GLU A 237 0.47 -19.86 -14.86
N VAL A 238 -0.73 -19.31 -14.72
CA VAL A 238 -1.21 -18.72 -13.48
C VAL A 238 -1.78 -19.83 -12.59
N LEU A 239 -1.40 -19.83 -11.32
CA LEU A 239 -1.86 -20.79 -10.32
C LEU A 239 -2.87 -20.13 -9.38
N ASN A 240 -3.79 -20.93 -8.84
CA ASN A 240 -4.73 -20.50 -7.80
C ASN A 240 -4.09 -20.43 -6.40
N THR A 241 -2.81 -20.05 -6.32
CA THR A 241 -2.05 -20.00 -5.07
C THR A 241 -1.46 -18.63 -4.83
N ILE A 242 -1.45 -18.21 -3.56
CA ILE A 242 -0.86 -16.97 -3.07
C ILE A 242 0.06 -17.32 -1.90
N PRO A 243 1.31 -16.82 -1.86
CA PRO A 243 2.17 -17.00 -0.70
C PRO A 243 1.54 -16.40 0.56
N ILE A 244 1.71 -17.03 1.73
CA ILE A 244 1.12 -16.53 2.99
C ILE A 244 1.57 -15.11 3.30
N SER A 245 2.82 -14.75 3.02
CA SER A 245 3.34 -13.39 3.23
C SER A 245 2.55 -12.34 2.45
N GLU A 246 2.31 -12.60 1.16
CA GLU A 246 1.53 -11.74 0.28
C GLU A 246 0.06 -11.68 0.72
N PHE A 247 -0.51 -12.84 1.10
CA PHE A 247 -1.88 -12.90 1.59
C PHE A 247 -2.07 -12.09 2.88
N LYS A 248 -1.15 -12.21 3.84
CA LYS A 248 -1.19 -11.46 5.11
C LYS A 248 -1.17 -9.95 4.88
N TRP A 249 -0.36 -9.49 3.94
CA TRP A 249 -0.17 -8.07 3.69
C TRP A 249 -1.30 -7.47 2.84
N HIS A 250 -1.70 -8.15 1.76
CA HIS A 250 -2.60 -7.59 0.76
C HIS A 250 -4.05 -8.04 0.90
N CYS A 251 -4.31 -9.24 1.42
CA CYS A 251 -5.64 -9.84 1.44
C CYS A 251 -6.27 -9.84 2.83
N LEU A 252 -5.50 -10.19 3.86
CA LEU A 252 -5.99 -10.37 5.23
C LEU A 252 -6.75 -9.16 5.79
N PRO A 253 -6.34 -7.90 5.56
CA PRO A 253 -7.07 -6.73 6.06
C PRO A 253 -8.52 -6.60 5.51
N PHE A 254 -8.81 -7.26 4.39
CA PHE A 254 -10.11 -7.21 3.73
C PHE A 254 -10.90 -8.52 3.83
N LEU A 255 -10.31 -9.54 4.47
CA LEU A 255 -10.92 -10.85 4.60
C LEU A 255 -12.13 -10.80 5.53
N LYS A 256 -13.28 -11.26 5.03
CA LYS A 256 -14.49 -11.42 5.83
C LYS A 256 -14.81 -12.90 6.03
N PRO A 257 -15.21 -13.32 7.24
CA PRO A 257 -15.59 -14.69 7.54
C PRO A 257 -17.02 -15.01 7.06
N ASP A 258 -17.43 -14.47 5.91
CA ASP A 258 -18.73 -14.71 5.29
C ASP A 258 -18.54 -15.17 3.85
N ILE A 259 -19.49 -15.94 3.33
CA ILE A 259 -19.51 -16.35 1.92
C ILE A 259 -20.53 -15.46 1.19
N VAL A 260 -20.02 -14.59 0.31
CA VAL A 260 -20.83 -13.60 -0.40
C VAL A 260 -20.69 -13.79 -1.91
N GLU A 261 -21.81 -13.70 -2.63
CA GLU A 261 -21.81 -13.72 -4.10
C GLU A 261 -20.99 -12.56 -4.68
N GLY A 262 -20.37 -12.82 -5.82
CA GLY A 262 -19.51 -11.86 -6.49
C GLY A 262 -18.16 -11.62 -5.81
N HIS A 263 -17.84 -12.26 -4.68
CA HIS A 263 -16.58 -12.10 -3.96
C HIS A 263 -15.58 -13.23 -4.29
N TYR A 264 -14.29 -12.98 -4.08
CA TYR A 264 -13.24 -14.00 -4.13
C TYR A 264 -13.31 -14.88 -2.88
N LEU A 265 -13.30 -16.20 -3.05
CA LEU A 265 -13.30 -17.18 -1.96
C LEU A 265 -11.91 -17.77 -1.77
N PHE A 266 -11.43 -17.75 -0.52
CA PHE A 266 -10.12 -18.25 -0.15
C PHE A 266 -10.20 -19.48 0.75
N SER A 267 -9.19 -20.34 0.65
CA SER A 267 -9.06 -21.55 1.46
C SER A 267 -7.60 -21.85 1.82
N ILE A 268 -7.44 -22.72 2.83
CA ILE A 268 -6.16 -23.31 3.23
C ILE A 268 -6.26 -24.81 3.04
N HIS A 269 -5.24 -25.42 2.41
CA HIS A 269 -5.19 -26.85 2.16
C HIS A 269 -4.24 -27.51 3.16
N ARG A 270 -4.71 -28.54 3.87
CA ARG A 270 -3.98 -29.25 4.93
C ARG A 270 -2.90 -30.22 4.44
N LYS A 271 -2.58 -30.22 3.14
CA LYS A 271 -1.57 -31.12 2.58
C LYS A 271 -0.17 -30.58 2.87
N PRO A 272 0.83 -31.42 3.22
CA PRO A 272 2.19 -30.96 3.54
C PRO A 272 2.82 -30.09 2.45
N SER A 273 2.54 -30.40 1.18
CA SER A 273 3.03 -29.66 0.02
C SER A 273 2.39 -28.27 -0.17
N ALA A 274 1.41 -27.91 0.66
CA ALA A 274 0.55 -26.75 0.51
C ALA A 274 0.49 -25.85 1.76
N MET A 275 1.25 -26.19 2.81
CA MET A 275 1.22 -25.51 4.12
C MET A 275 1.62 -24.03 4.06
N ASP A 276 2.44 -23.63 3.08
CA ASP A 276 2.95 -22.25 2.96
C ASP A 276 2.13 -21.36 2.02
N LYS A 277 0.93 -21.80 1.62
CA LYS A 277 0.13 -21.14 0.57
C LYS A 277 -1.34 -21.02 0.94
N VAL A 278 -1.94 -19.93 0.47
CA VAL A 278 -3.38 -19.71 0.46
C VAL A 278 -3.91 -19.97 -0.94
N PHE A 279 -5.05 -20.64 -1.01
CA PHE A 279 -5.67 -21.02 -2.27
C PHE A 279 -6.82 -20.08 -2.59
N LEU A 280 -6.87 -19.62 -3.83
CA LEU A 280 -8.04 -18.94 -4.39
C LEU A 280 -8.94 -20.01 -5.02
N GLU A 281 -10.08 -20.29 -4.40
CA GLU A 281 -11.05 -21.24 -4.97
C GLU A 281 -11.70 -20.67 -6.22
N GLY A 282 -11.93 -19.35 -6.22
CA GLY A 282 -12.44 -18.59 -7.33
C GLY A 282 -13.40 -17.49 -6.89
N ILE A 283 -14.24 -17.04 -7.81
CA ILE A 283 -15.31 -16.10 -7.55
C ILE A 283 -16.58 -16.88 -7.24
N VAL A 284 -17.25 -16.56 -6.13
CA VAL A 284 -18.59 -17.08 -5.84
C VAL A 284 -19.56 -16.47 -6.85
N SER A 285 -20.12 -17.29 -7.73
CA SER A 285 -21.04 -16.86 -8.78
C SER A 285 -22.51 -17.05 -8.40
N ARG A 286 -22.80 -18.03 -7.55
CA ARG A 286 -24.15 -18.38 -7.12
C ARG A 286 -24.10 -19.13 -5.79
N ILE A 287 -25.06 -18.84 -4.92
CA ILE A 287 -25.34 -19.56 -3.68
C ILE A 287 -26.77 -20.11 -3.80
N SER A 288 -26.94 -21.42 -3.69
CA SER A 288 -28.25 -22.08 -3.72
C SER A 288 -28.43 -22.88 -2.45
N LYS A 289 -29.62 -22.84 -1.84
CA LYS A 289 -29.96 -23.79 -0.78
C LYS A 289 -30.18 -25.17 -1.38
N THR A 290 -29.66 -26.18 -0.71
CA THR A 290 -29.77 -27.59 -1.10
C THR A 290 -31.02 -28.20 -0.50
#